data_AF-A0A814HQ33-F1
#
_entry.id   AF-A0A814HQ33-F1
#
_cell.length_a   1.000
_cell.length_b   1.000
_cell.length_c   1.000
_cell.angle_alpha   90.00
_cell.angle_beta   90.00
_cell.angle_gamma   90.00
#
_symmetry.space_group_name_H-M   'P 1'
#
loop_
_entity.id
_entity.type
_entity.pdbx_description
1 polymer ?
#
loop_
_entity_poly.entity_id
_entity_poly.type
_entity_poly.pdbx_seq_one_letter_code
_entity_poly.pdbx_strand_id
1 'polypeptide(L)'
;MGLRGGLCLPPLTGDQVQKYTVHHSLSLAWFLGKAKFSNHNNAIQAVAQAGHGRIVVSDGKVVSVERNTGAGFVRGHVIIDVEGRMLTIDFQNENLMARFEDKVIASVPDLITLVEQDSGEPLSTETVKYGCRISVLVLPAPEAMTTQEALKYVGPSAFGYNHDYIPPSYYVPVKSVWDVYYNKPSISHNTSVVNDNIN
;
A
#
# COMPACT_ATOMS: atom_id res chain seq x y z
N MET A 1 -0.24 -8.66 33.15
CA MET A 1 -1.15 -7.60 32.65
C MET A 1 -0.75 -7.21 31.23
N GLY A 2 -1.73 -7.10 30.33
CA GLY A 2 -1.90 -5.98 29.39
C GLY A 2 -0.68 -5.38 28.67
N LEU A 3 -0.08 -6.10 27.72
CA LEU A 3 0.84 -5.54 26.70
C LEU A 3 0.09 -4.70 25.62
N ARG A 4 -0.95 -3.97 26.01
CA ARG A 4 -1.76 -3.11 25.15
C ARG A 4 -2.06 -1.83 25.91
N GLY A 5 -1.84 -0.69 25.26
CA GLY A 5 -2.16 0.63 25.79
C GLY A 5 -2.79 1.49 24.70
N GLY A 6 -3.70 2.38 25.10
CA GLY A 6 -4.18 3.43 24.21
C GLY A 6 -3.17 4.57 24.15
N LEU A 7 -2.97 5.14 22.97
CA LEU A 7 -2.14 6.32 22.77
C LEU A 7 -3.02 7.45 22.22
N CYS A 8 -2.94 8.62 22.84
CA CYS A 8 -3.50 9.85 22.32
C CYS A 8 -2.34 10.82 22.09
N LEU A 9 -2.12 11.20 20.84
CA LEU A 9 -1.12 12.20 20.47
C LEU A 9 -1.71 13.61 20.63
N PRO A 10 -0.87 14.67 20.74
CA PRO A 10 -1.37 16.04 20.81
C PRO A 10 -2.35 16.36 19.67
N PRO A 11 -3.44 17.08 19.95
CA PRO A 11 -4.42 17.41 18.93
C PRO A 11 -3.80 18.30 17.85
N LEU A 12 -4.23 18.09 16.61
CA LEU A 12 -3.90 18.93 15.47
C LEU A 12 -5.09 19.84 15.14
N THR A 13 -4.81 21.09 14.77
CA THR A 13 -5.80 21.99 14.18
C THR A 13 -6.20 21.52 12.78
N GLY A 14 -7.35 21.98 12.29
CA GLY A 14 -7.82 21.64 10.93
C GLY A 14 -6.79 21.98 9.86
N ASP A 15 -6.16 23.15 9.95
CA ASP A 15 -5.11 23.59 9.02
C ASP A 15 -3.87 22.68 9.08
N GLN A 16 -3.48 22.23 10.28
CA GLN A 16 -2.37 21.30 10.44
C GLN A 16 -2.69 19.93 9.83
N VAL A 17 -3.92 19.43 10.00
CA VAL A 17 -4.36 18.18 9.36
C VAL A 17 -4.29 18.31 7.84
N GLN A 18 -4.80 19.42 7.29
CA GLN A 18 -4.76 19.68 5.85
C GLN A 18 -3.34 19.73 5.29
N LYS A 19 -2.42 20.33 6.05
CA LYS A 19 -1.05 20.56 5.59
C LYS A 19 -0.11 19.37 5.78
N TYR A 20 -0.26 18.59 6.86
CA TYR A 20 0.78 17.66 7.30
C TYR A 20 0.40 16.18 7.26
N THR A 21 -0.84 15.83 6.91
CA THR A 21 -1.29 14.42 6.89
C THR A 21 -1.39 13.86 5.48
N VAL A 22 -1.30 12.53 5.36
CA VAL A 22 -1.62 11.83 4.12
C VAL A 22 -3.14 11.71 4.01
N HIS A 23 -3.70 12.37 3.01
CA HIS A 23 -5.14 12.41 2.78
C HIS A 23 -5.69 11.10 2.23
N HIS A 24 -6.96 10.82 2.55
CA HIS A 24 -7.77 9.77 1.91
C HIS A 24 -7.22 8.33 2.03
N SER A 25 -6.36 8.03 3.00
CA SER A 25 -5.83 6.67 3.24
C SER A 25 -6.93 5.62 3.48
N LEU A 26 -7.99 5.98 4.23
CA LEU A 26 -9.16 5.12 4.41
C LEU A 26 -9.95 4.91 3.10
N SER A 27 -9.98 5.91 2.23
CA SER A 27 -10.59 5.76 0.90
C SER A 27 -9.78 4.82 0.02
N LEU A 28 -8.45 4.90 0.07
CA LEU A 28 -7.57 3.94 -0.61
C LEU A 28 -7.86 2.52 -0.13
N ALA A 29 -7.85 2.28 1.18
CA ALA A 29 -8.16 0.96 1.75
C ALA A 29 -9.53 0.44 1.28
N TRP A 30 -10.54 1.32 1.21
CA TRP A 30 -11.86 0.97 0.70
C TRP A 30 -11.83 0.59 -0.78
N PHE A 31 -11.14 1.34 -1.64
CA PHE A 31 -11.03 1.03 -3.07
C PHE A 31 -10.27 -0.27 -3.33
N LEU A 32 -9.18 -0.53 -2.59
CA LEU A 32 -8.44 -1.79 -2.67
C LEU A 32 -9.33 -2.97 -2.25
N GLY A 33 -10.05 -2.83 -1.13
CA GLY A 33 -11.01 -3.83 -0.68
C GLY A 33 -12.10 -4.08 -1.72
N LYS A 34 -12.73 -3.02 -2.25
CA LYS A 34 -13.73 -3.13 -3.32
C LYS A 34 -13.16 -3.84 -4.55
N ALA A 35 -11.95 -3.50 -4.98
CA ALA A 35 -11.30 -4.10 -6.14
C ALA A 35 -11.09 -5.61 -5.94
N LYS A 36 -10.60 -6.02 -4.76
CA LYS A 36 -10.45 -7.43 -4.37
C LYS A 36 -11.80 -8.16 -4.40
N PHE A 37 -12.81 -7.66 -3.71
CA PHE A 37 -14.10 -8.34 -3.56
C PHE A 37 -14.95 -8.32 -4.84
N SER A 38 -14.74 -7.38 -5.75
CA SER A 38 -15.49 -7.33 -7.02
C SER A 38 -14.86 -8.18 -8.14
N ASN A 39 -13.64 -8.69 -7.96
CA ASN A 39 -12.87 -9.37 -9.00
C ASN A 39 -12.25 -10.69 -8.51
N HIS A 40 -13.08 -11.65 -8.07
CA HIS A 40 -12.61 -12.90 -7.46
C HIS A 40 -11.54 -13.65 -8.27
N ASN A 41 -11.67 -13.73 -9.59
CA ASN A 41 -10.74 -14.48 -10.45
C ASN A 41 -9.44 -13.72 -10.77
N ASN A 42 -9.35 -12.44 -10.42
CA ASN A 42 -8.19 -11.61 -10.75
C ASN A 42 -7.94 -10.53 -9.68
N ALA A 43 -8.15 -10.91 -8.41
CA ALA A 43 -8.19 -9.98 -7.30
C ALA A 43 -6.86 -9.22 -7.14
N ILE A 44 -5.74 -9.93 -7.32
CA ILE A 44 -4.39 -9.38 -7.17
C ILE A 44 -4.13 -8.28 -8.21
N GLN A 45 -4.48 -8.52 -9.47
CA GLN A 45 -4.33 -7.50 -10.52
C GLN A 45 -5.27 -6.32 -10.30
N ALA A 46 -6.52 -6.58 -9.89
CA ALA A 46 -7.48 -5.52 -9.60
C ALA A 46 -7.00 -4.62 -8.43
N VAL A 47 -6.43 -5.21 -7.37
CA VAL A 47 -5.84 -4.49 -6.24
C VAL A 47 -4.64 -3.66 -6.68
N ALA A 48 -3.72 -4.24 -7.45
CA ALA A 48 -2.56 -3.52 -7.98
C ALA A 48 -2.99 -2.29 -8.81
N GLN A 49 -3.97 -2.47 -9.71
CA GLN A 49 -4.52 -1.39 -10.53
C GLN A 49 -5.19 -0.31 -9.70
N ALA A 50 -6.03 -0.69 -8.73
CA ALA A 50 -6.72 0.26 -7.86
C ALA A 50 -5.75 1.07 -6.98
N GLY A 51 -4.62 0.48 -6.61
CA GLY A 51 -3.55 1.15 -5.85
C GLY A 51 -2.51 1.86 -6.72
N HIS A 52 -2.67 1.88 -8.05
CA HIS A 52 -1.65 2.37 -8.99
C HIS A 52 -0.26 1.74 -8.77
N GLY A 53 -0.26 0.51 -8.24
CA GLY A 53 0.92 -0.28 -7.97
C GLY A 53 1.25 -1.23 -9.11
N ARG A 54 2.35 -1.96 -8.93
CA ARG A 54 2.80 -3.01 -9.83
C ARG A 54 2.96 -4.33 -9.11
N ILE A 55 2.74 -5.41 -9.84
CA ILE A 55 3.05 -6.77 -9.37
C ILE A 55 4.49 -7.05 -9.77
N VAL A 56 5.38 -7.19 -8.77
CA VAL A 56 6.80 -7.51 -9.02
C VAL A 56 7.06 -9.01 -9.05
N VAL A 57 6.19 -9.79 -8.40
CA VAL A 57 6.15 -11.25 -8.47
C VAL A 57 4.69 -11.66 -8.57
N SER A 58 4.32 -12.36 -9.64
CA SER A 58 2.97 -12.92 -9.79
C SER A 58 2.82 -14.25 -9.08
N ASP A 59 3.87 -15.08 -9.09
CA ASP A 59 3.85 -16.41 -8.50
C ASP A 59 5.23 -16.78 -7.96
N GLY A 60 5.39 -16.69 -6.63
CA GLY A 60 6.62 -17.02 -5.93
C GLY A 60 6.37 -18.00 -4.80
N LYS A 61 7.34 -18.88 -4.53
CA LYS A 61 7.30 -19.80 -3.39
C LYS A 61 8.19 -19.28 -2.26
N VAL A 62 7.64 -19.13 -1.06
CA VAL A 62 8.45 -18.83 0.12
C VAL A 62 9.33 -20.02 0.47
N VAL A 63 10.65 -19.85 0.43
CA VAL A 63 11.65 -20.90 0.70
C VAL A 63 12.42 -20.68 1.99
N SER A 64 12.39 -19.48 2.57
CA SER A 64 12.92 -19.23 3.90
C SER A 64 12.19 -18.07 4.56
N VAL A 65 12.00 -18.15 5.87
CA VAL A 65 11.53 -17.03 6.70
C VAL A 65 12.35 -17.01 7.97
N GLU A 66 13.16 -15.99 8.14
CA GLU A 66 13.94 -15.77 9.36
C GLU A 66 13.36 -14.61 10.15
N ARG A 67 13.19 -14.80 11.46
CA ARG A 67 12.66 -13.79 12.37
C ARG A 67 13.49 -13.76 13.64
N ASN A 68 14.00 -12.58 13.94
CA ASN A 68 14.73 -12.28 15.15
C ASN A 68 14.03 -11.14 15.87
N THR A 69 13.52 -11.41 17.06
CA THR A 69 12.94 -10.38 17.93
C THR A 69 14.06 -9.78 18.78
N GLY A 70 14.37 -8.51 18.57
CA GLY A 70 15.44 -7.81 19.26
C GLY A 70 15.16 -6.32 19.37
N ALA A 71 15.60 -5.70 20.47
CA ALA A 71 15.42 -4.26 20.73
C ALA A 71 13.96 -3.76 20.60
N GLY A 72 12.97 -4.61 20.89
CA GLY A 72 11.55 -4.27 20.83
C GLY A 72 10.89 -4.41 19.45
N PHE A 73 11.63 -4.84 18.41
CA PHE A 73 11.11 -5.01 17.06
C PHE A 73 11.33 -6.46 16.58
N VAL A 74 10.40 -6.97 15.79
CA VAL A 74 10.64 -8.15 14.97
C VAL A 74 11.43 -7.70 13.76
N ARG A 75 12.57 -8.32 13.47
CA ARG A 75 13.37 -8.07 12.28
C ARG A 75 13.65 -9.39 11.57
N GLY A 76 13.80 -9.34 10.27
CA GLY A 76 14.03 -10.57 9.54
C GLY A 76 14.02 -10.36 8.05
N HIS A 77 13.97 -11.48 7.35
CA HIS A 77 13.81 -11.48 5.92
C HIS A 77 13.03 -12.72 5.48
N VAL A 78 12.34 -12.59 4.35
CA VAL A 78 11.71 -13.70 3.64
C VAL A 78 12.42 -13.88 2.31
N ILE A 79 12.72 -15.13 1.97
CA ILE A 79 13.29 -15.51 0.68
C ILE A 79 12.21 -16.20 -0.14
N ILE A 80 12.01 -15.72 -1.36
CA ILE A 80 10.98 -16.15 -2.28
C ILE A 80 11.68 -16.63 -3.55
N ASP A 81 11.45 -17.89 -3.92
CA ASP A 81 11.89 -18.47 -5.17
C ASP A 81 10.89 -18.12 -6.28
N VAL A 82 11.42 -17.49 -7.34
CA VAL A 82 10.71 -17.09 -8.55
C VAL A 82 11.45 -17.71 -9.73
N GLU A 83 10.98 -18.89 -10.16
CA GLU A 83 11.55 -19.62 -11.30
C GLU A 83 13.08 -19.85 -11.20
N GLY A 84 13.58 -20.14 -9.99
CA GLY A 84 15.00 -20.37 -9.71
C GLY A 84 15.77 -19.11 -9.31
N ARG A 85 15.14 -17.92 -9.33
CA ARG A 85 15.74 -16.66 -8.89
C ARG A 85 15.21 -16.27 -7.52
N MET A 86 16.10 -15.78 -6.67
CA MET A 86 15.76 -15.45 -5.28
C MET A 86 15.40 -13.97 -5.13
N LEU A 87 14.18 -13.72 -4.66
CA LEU A 87 13.76 -12.42 -4.15
C LEU A 87 13.88 -12.45 -2.62
N THR A 88 14.67 -11.54 -2.07
CA THR A 88 14.75 -11.32 -0.62
C THR A 88 13.96 -10.07 -0.27
N ILE A 89 13.07 -10.19 0.73
CA ILE A 89 12.37 -9.05 1.32
C ILE A 89 12.80 -8.94 2.77
N ASP A 90 13.51 -7.85 3.09
CA ASP A 90 13.83 -7.51 4.47
C ASP A 90 12.62 -6.84 5.12
N PHE A 91 12.39 -7.15 6.39
CA PHE A 91 11.31 -6.55 7.15
C PHE A 91 11.73 -6.21 8.59
N GLN A 92 11.01 -5.23 9.15
CA GLN A 92 10.86 -5.09 10.59
C GLN A 92 9.42 -5.48 10.97
N ASN A 93 8.62 -4.55 11.50
CA ASN A 93 7.19 -4.78 11.64
C ASN A 93 6.51 -4.82 10.26
N GLU A 94 7.01 -4.03 9.31
CA GLU A 94 6.58 -3.95 7.91
C GLU A 94 7.70 -4.37 6.94
N ASN A 95 7.34 -4.69 5.68
CA ASN A 95 8.29 -4.97 4.61
C ASN A 95 9.03 -3.70 4.19
N LEU A 96 10.37 -3.72 4.25
CA LEU A 96 11.18 -2.51 4.09
C LEU A 96 11.91 -2.41 2.76
N MET A 97 12.44 -3.53 2.26
CA MET A 97 13.19 -3.55 1.00
C MET A 97 13.05 -4.91 0.33
N ALA A 98 12.79 -4.88 -0.98
CA ALA A 98 12.76 -6.04 -1.84
C ALA A 98 13.95 -6.01 -2.81
N ARG A 99 14.71 -7.11 -2.88
CA ARG A 99 15.87 -7.29 -3.75
C ARG A 99 15.77 -8.58 -4.54
N PHE A 100 15.90 -8.50 -5.85
CA PHE A 100 16.21 -9.69 -6.66
C PHE A 100 17.71 -9.85 -6.66
N GLU A 101 18.21 -10.90 -6.01
CA GLU A 101 19.64 -11.08 -5.76
C GLU A 101 20.19 -9.79 -5.10
N ASP A 102 21.11 -9.09 -5.76
CA ASP A 102 21.70 -7.84 -5.26
C ASP A 102 21.00 -6.56 -5.74
N LYS A 103 20.00 -6.68 -6.63
CA LYS A 103 19.32 -5.52 -7.22
C LYS A 103 18.07 -5.14 -6.42
N VAL A 104 18.10 -3.95 -5.83
CA VAL A 104 16.91 -3.35 -5.20
C VAL A 104 15.84 -3.09 -6.25
N ILE A 105 14.64 -3.63 -6.02
CA ILE A 105 13.47 -3.42 -6.88
C ILE A 105 12.41 -2.54 -6.24
N ALA A 106 12.38 -2.47 -4.91
CA ALA A 106 11.50 -1.61 -4.16
C ALA A 106 12.06 -1.41 -2.76
N SER A 107 11.75 -0.25 -2.17
CA SER A 107 12.10 0.06 -0.80
C SER A 107 11.08 1.02 -0.21
N VAL A 108 11.07 1.13 1.11
CA VAL A 108 10.36 2.21 1.80
C VAL A 108 10.74 3.59 1.24
N PRO A 109 9.79 4.55 1.22
CA PRO A 109 8.44 4.49 1.81
C PRO A 109 7.35 3.78 0.97
N ASP A 110 7.69 3.12 -0.14
CA ASP A 110 6.66 2.40 -0.90
C ASP A 110 6.07 1.24 -0.11
N LEU A 111 4.80 0.94 -0.38
CA LEU A 111 4.11 -0.16 0.28
C LEU A 111 4.40 -1.47 -0.46
N ILE A 112 5.30 -2.26 0.11
CA ILE A 112 5.61 -3.63 -0.33
C ILE A 112 4.65 -4.60 0.38
N THR A 113 3.78 -5.25 -0.40
CA THR A 113 2.71 -6.12 0.13
C THR A 113 2.86 -7.53 -0.40
N LEU A 114 2.84 -8.51 0.52
CA LEU A 114 2.76 -9.93 0.18
C LEU A 114 1.30 -10.35 0.17
N VAL A 115 0.88 -11.10 -0.84
CA VAL A 115 -0.50 -11.56 -0.99
C VAL A 115 -0.48 -13.05 -1.31
N GLU A 116 -1.32 -13.84 -0.66
CA GLU A 116 -1.49 -15.26 -1.00
C GLU A 116 -2.08 -15.41 -2.41
N GLN A 117 -1.47 -16.26 -3.22
CA GLN A 117 -1.77 -16.38 -4.66
C GLN A 117 -3.24 -16.72 -4.93
N ASP A 118 -3.80 -17.68 -4.18
CA ASP A 118 -5.13 -18.23 -4.46
C ASP A 118 -6.26 -17.35 -3.92
N SER A 119 -6.11 -16.84 -2.69
CA SER A 119 -7.16 -16.09 -1.99
C SER A 119 -7.11 -14.58 -2.25
N GLY A 120 -5.94 -14.05 -2.64
CA GLY A 120 -5.71 -12.62 -2.67
C GLY A 120 -5.67 -11.97 -1.28
N GLU A 121 -5.53 -12.75 -0.19
CA GLU A 121 -5.41 -12.22 1.17
C GLU A 121 -4.00 -11.66 1.44
N PRO A 122 -3.87 -10.49 2.06
CA PRO A 122 -2.58 -9.95 2.43
C PRO A 122 -1.95 -10.79 3.55
N LEU A 123 -0.65 -11.05 3.43
CA LEU A 123 0.16 -11.73 4.43
C LEU A 123 1.03 -10.71 5.17
N SER A 124 0.94 -10.72 6.50
CA SER A 124 1.81 -9.91 7.35
C SER A 124 3.17 -10.58 7.53
N THR A 125 4.14 -9.80 8.01
CA THR A 125 5.47 -10.29 8.42
C THR A 125 5.38 -11.40 9.47
N GLU A 126 4.30 -11.43 10.26
CA GLU A 126 4.04 -12.46 11.27
C GLU A 126 3.39 -13.72 10.68
N THR A 127 2.56 -13.60 9.64
CA THR A 127 1.77 -14.73 9.11
C THR A 127 2.43 -15.45 7.94
N VAL A 128 3.38 -14.83 7.24
CA VAL A 128 4.10 -15.46 6.11
C VAL A 128 4.86 -16.72 6.56
N LYS A 129 4.76 -17.82 5.82
CA LYS A 129 5.37 -19.11 6.20
C LYS A 129 6.09 -19.76 5.02
N TYR A 130 7.04 -20.63 5.36
CA TYR A 130 7.65 -21.52 4.38
C TYR A 130 6.59 -22.29 3.60
N GLY A 131 6.76 -22.39 2.29
CA GLY A 131 5.89 -23.11 1.38
C GLY A 131 4.69 -22.31 0.85
N CYS A 132 4.41 -21.11 1.39
CA CYS A 132 3.34 -20.26 0.85
C CYS A 132 3.62 -19.89 -0.61
N ARG A 133 2.57 -19.94 -1.44
CA ARG A 133 2.55 -19.37 -2.79
C ARG A 133 2.00 -17.96 -2.72
N ILE A 134 2.80 -17.00 -3.18
CA ILE A 134 2.50 -15.58 -2.99
C ILE A 134 2.75 -14.76 -4.25
N SER A 135 2.04 -13.65 -4.34
CA SER A 135 2.39 -12.52 -5.19
C SER A 135 2.96 -11.39 -4.34
N VAL A 136 3.83 -10.59 -4.93
CA VAL A 136 4.41 -9.40 -4.30
C VAL A 136 3.98 -8.17 -5.09
N LEU A 137 3.31 -7.24 -4.43
CA LEU A 137 2.85 -5.98 -4.97
C LEU A 137 3.67 -4.83 -4.37
N VAL A 138 3.90 -3.80 -5.17
CA VAL A 138 4.54 -2.56 -4.73
C VAL A 138 3.63 -1.41 -5.13
N LEU A 139 3.10 -0.69 -4.14
CA LEU A 139 2.26 0.49 -4.35
C LEU A 139 3.08 1.75 -4.05
N PRO A 140 2.97 2.81 -4.87
CA PRO A 140 3.77 4.01 -4.73
C PRO A 140 3.44 4.72 -3.41
N ALA A 141 4.48 5.24 -2.76
CA ALA A 141 4.32 6.10 -1.59
C ALA A 141 3.57 7.40 -1.93
N PRO A 142 2.76 7.94 -1.01
CA PRO A 142 2.18 9.28 -1.15
C PRO A 142 3.27 10.35 -1.31
N GLU A 143 2.98 11.39 -2.09
CA GLU A 143 3.92 12.49 -2.36
C GLU A 143 4.47 13.14 -1.08
N ALA A 144 3.64 13.26 -0.03
CA ALA A 144 4.07 13.79 1.25
C ALA A 144 5.20 12.97 1.92
N MET A 145 5.33 11.68 1.60
CA MET A 145 6.35 10.78 2.14
C MET A 145 7.62 10.70 1.29
N THR A 146 7.61 11.25 0.07
CA THR A 146 8.75 11.16 -0.87
C THR A 146 9.55 12.47 -0.96
N THR A 147 9.20 13.47 -0.15
CA THR A 147 10.01 14.69 0.01
C THR A 147 11.37 14.38 0.61
N GLN A 148 12.39 15.21 0.33
CA GLN A 148 13.74 15.01 0.87
C GLN A 148 13.74 15.02 2.41
N GLU A 149 12.88 15.83 3.03
CA GLU A 149 12.70 15.90 4.47
C GLU A 149 12.07 14.63 5.02
N ALA A 150 11.00 14.12 4.40
CA ALA A 150 10.34 12.90 4.84
C ALA A 150 11.27 11.68 4.70
N LEU A 151 12.02 11.58 3.61
CA LEU A 151 12.92 10.45 3.34
C LEU A 151 14.03 10.29 4.40
N LYS A 152 14.38 11.34 5.14
CA LYS A 152 15.30 11.23 6.29
C LYS A 152 14.75 10.35 7.42
N TYR A 153 13.42 10.18 7.49
CA TYR A 153 12.72 9.44 8.54
C TYR A 153 12.05 8.17 8.03
N VAL A 154 11.56 8.19 6.78
CA VAL A 154 10.80 7.06 6.20
C VAL A 154 11.49 6.41 5.00
N GLY A 155 12.62 6.97 4.54
CA GLY A 155 13.39 6.43 3.43
C GLY A 155 14.36 5.33 3.87
N PRO A 156 15.04 4.68 2.91
CA PRO A 156 15.85 3.49 3.19
C PRO A 156 16.97 3.73 4.22
N SER A 157 17.62 4.90 4.17
CA SER A 157 18.70 5.25 5.11
C SER A 157 18.23 5.35 6.56
N ALA A 158 16.98 5.73 6.82
CA ALA A 158 16.41 5.77 8.17
C ALA A 158 16.33 4.36 8.80
N PHE A 159 16.28 3.32 7.97
CA PHE A 159 16.28 1.92 8.38
C PHE A 159 17.64 1.24 8.25
N GLY A 160 18.71 2.01 7.98
CA GLY A 160 20.09 1.51 7.91
C GLY A 160 20.50 0.97 6.54
N TYR A 161 19.75 1.25 5.48
CA TYR A 161 20.09 0.82 4.13
C TYR A 161 20.87 1.90 3.38
N ASN A 162 22.01 1.51 2.81
CA ASN A 162 22.81 2.35 1.93
C ASN A 162 22.25 2.34 0.49
N HIS A 163 21.05 2.91 0.32
CA HIS A 163 20.33 2.97 -0.95
C HIS A 163 19.51 4.26 -1.02
N ASP A 164 19.63 4.99 -2.13
CA ASP A 164 18.78 6.14 -2.40
C ASP A 164 17.38 5.67 -2.80
N TYR A 165 16.33 6.36 -2.34
CA TYR A 165 14.96 6.03 -2.71
C TYR A 165 14.71 6.24 -4.21
N ILE A 166 14.22 5.21 -4.88
CA ILE A 166 13.82 5.25 -6.29
C ILE A 166 12.33 4.87 -6.39
N PRO A 167 11.44 5.79 -6.80
CA PRO A 167 10.02 5.51 -6.87
C PRO A 167 9.69 4.44 -7.93
N PRO A 168 8.74 3.53 -7.68
CA PRO A 168 8.42 2.38 -8.53
C PRO A 168 7.46 2.78 -9.66
N SER A 169 6.69 3.84 -9.44
CA SER A 169 5.73 4.47 -10.33
C SER A 169 5.42 5.89 -9.80
N TYR A 170 4.61 6.65 -10.54
CA TYR A 170 4.10 7.93 -10.05
C TYR A 170 2.92 7.72 -9.09
N TYR A 171 2.87 8.51 -8.03
CA TYR A 171 1.73 8.56 -7.12
C TYR A 171 0.53 9.25 -7.79
N VAL A 172 -0.66 8.71 -7.59
CA VAL A 172 -1.93 9.32 -8.01
C VAL A 172 -2.72 9.69 -6.76
N PRO A 173 -3.08 10.97 -6.55
CA PRO A 173 -3.91 11.39 -5.44
C PRO A 173 -5.23 10.61 -5.37
N VAL A 174 -5.49 10.03 -4.20
CA VAL A 174 -6.68 9.21 -3.97
C VAL A 174 -7.88 10.12 -3.80
N LYS A 175 -8.96 9.85 -4.55
CA LYS A 175 -10.24 10.56 -4.37
C LYS A 175 -10.91 10.10 -3.08
N SER A 176 -11.66 10.97 -2.41
CA SER A 176 -12.50 10.55 -1.28
C SER A 176 -13.63 9.64 -1.76
N VAL A 177 -13.92 8.56 -1.03
CA VAL A 177 -15.13 7.74 -1.26
C VAL A 177 -16.40 8.61 -1.14
N TRP A 178 -16.39 9.61 -0.25
CA TRP A 178 -17.49 10.55 -0.13
C TRP A 178 -17.74 11.30 -1.44
N ASP A 179 -16.68 11.83 -2.06
CA ASP A 179 -16.80 12.59 -3.30
C ASP A 179 -17.24 11.71 -4.48
N VAL A 180 -16.80 10.45 -4.50
CA VAL A 180 -17.14 9.52 -5.58
C VAL A 180 -18.60 9.05 -5.51
N TYR A 181 -19.14 8.78 -4.33
CA TYR A 181 -20.46 8.14 -4.18
C TYR A 181 -21.57 9.06 -3.67
N TYR A 182 -21.25 10.09 -2.90
CA TYR A 182 -22.24 10.89 -2.17
C TYR A 182 -22.28 12.36 -2.60
N ASN A 183 -21.16 12.92 -3.06
CA ASN A 183 -21.08 14.32 -3.52
C ASN A 183 -21.19 14.44 -5.05
N LYS A 184 -22.13 13.72 -5.69
CA LYS A 184 -22.46 14.00 -7.09
C LYS A 184 -23.30 15.27 -7.14
N PRO A 185 -22.95 16.30 -7.95
CA PRO A 185 -23.86 17.40 -8.21
C PRO A 185 -25.15 16.81 -8.77
N SER A 186 -26.28 17.17 -8.16
CA SER A 186 -27.60 16.82 -8.64
C SER A 186 -27.69 17.21 -10.12
N ILE A 187 -28.01 16.24 -10.98
CA ILE A 187 -28.35 16.51 -12.37
C ILE A 187 -29.55 17.47 -12.32
N SER A 188 -29.32 18.74 -12.63
CA SER A 188 -30.38 19.73 -12.78
C SER A 188 -31.36 19.18 -13.80
N HIS A 189 -32.55 18.80 -13.35
CA HIS A 189 -33.66 18.54 -14.25
C HIS A 189 -33.93 19.85 -14.98
N ASN A 190 -33.56 19.87 -16.26
CA ASN A 190 -33.87 20.97 -17.16
C ASN A 190 -35.38 20.88 -17.42
N THR A 191 -36.20 21.48 -16.55
CA THR A 191 -37.61 21.74 -16.84
C THR A 191 -37.66 22.84 -17.88
N SER A 192 -37.55 22.47 -19.15
CA SER A 192 -38.04 23.28 -20.26
C SER A 192 -39.55 23.39 -20.13
N VAL A 193 -40.00 24.47 -19.49
CA VAL A 193 -41.38 24.94 -19.57
C VAL A 193 -41.62 25.37 -21.01
N VAL A 194 -42.29 24.50 -21.76
CA VAL A 194 -42.87 24.85 -23.06
C VAL A 194 -44.05 25.78 -22.78
N ASN A 195 -43.85 27.08 -22.98
CA ASN A 195 -44.94 28.04 -23.08
C ASN A 195 -45.56 27.89 -24.47
N ASP A 196 -46.56 27.03 -24.61
CA ASP A 196 -47.45 27.06 -25.75
C ASP A 196 -48.51 28.15 -25.52
N ASN A 197 -48.23 29.34 -26.06
CA ASN A 197 -49.22 30.36 -26.33
C ASN A 197 -50.17 29.85 -27.43
N ILE A 198 -51.45 29.66 -27.08
CA ILE A 198 -52.52 29.50 -28.07
C ILE A 198 -53.33 30.80 -28.06
N ASN A 199 -53.28 31.50 -29.20
CA ASN A 199 -54.24 32.53 -29.61
C ASN A 199 -55.58 31.89 -29.97
#